data_AF-A0A965Y6F4-F1
#
_entry.id   AF-A0A965Y6F4-F1
#
_cell.length_a   1.000
_cell.length_b   1.000
_cell.length_c   1.000
_cell.angle_alpha   90.00
_cell.angle_beta   90.00
_cell.angle_gamma   90.00
#
_symmetry.space_group_name_H-M   'P 1'
#
loop_
_entity.id
_entity.type
_entity.pdbx_description
1 polymer ?
#
loop_
_entity_poly.entity_id
_entity_poly.type
_entity_poly.pdbx_seq_one_letter_code
_entity_poly.pdbx_strand_id
1 'polypeptide(L)'
;MGTGREGYSTAISGKPAVFLLLMILALYPFPACGADDGAILQAAERAASGTATPADEALLFIENKRMNHLAMEGKLDGETYRMVQTAYDKRNRVLAADAAAEAGLSAEKGRKSEPFRPGTDTDVQLRGKDLSALDVERARKAYNSRVEAYLRESGLAVERDVNWAARTETDIMPSPADMKSPGEFARAAAYINGDGGNMYASPLAAEAQGKLDRGDPVSIAEGRAYVEEMKSRIEAMKREKASLMKKYTASAEPADRSFLSAEIRKTESHQAKYIDRINKLERSLGEPAGLPPREGSVSPLLEAAKARDPGAASRRGEAAVDALSGHLTEQALKNYASALGE
;
A
#
# COMPACT_ATOMS: atom_id res chain seq x y z
N MET A 1 -28.68 20.76 -86.90
CA MET A 1 -28.30 19.33 -87.00
C MET A 1 -27.39 19.07 -85.81
N GLY A 2 -27.88 18.64 -84.65
CA GLY A 2 -28.41 17.30 -84.36
C GLY A 2 -27.23 16.32 -84.26
N THR A 3 -26.93 15.56 -83.21
CA THR A 3 -27.58 15.17 -81.94
C THR A 3 -26.52 14.38 -81.16
N GLY A 4 -26.55 14.34 -79.82
CA GLY A 4 -25.81 13.31 -79.08
C GLY A 4 -25.58 13.66 -77.61
N ARG A 5 -26.38 13.05 -76.73
CA ARG A 5 -26.47 13.29 -75.28
C ARG A 5 -26.21 11.96 -74.59
N GLU A 6 -25.18 11.86 -73.76
CA GLU A 6 -25.01 10.89 -72.67
C GLU A 6 -24.22 11.64 -71.58
N GLY A 7 -24.59 11.74 -70.29
CA GLY A 7 -25.56 10.98 -69.53
C GLY A 7 -24.88 10.09 -68.49
N TYR A 8 -24.13 10.66 -67.53
CA TYR A 8 -23.82 9.96 -66.27
C TYR A 8 -24.00 10.88 -65.06
N SER A 9 -24.90 10.44 -64.19
CA SER A 9 -25.30 11.03 -62.92
C SER A 9 -24.57 10.33 -61.78
N THR A 10 -24.27 11.12 -60.74
CA THR A 10 -24.22 10.77 -59.30
C THR A 10 -23.23 9.71 -58.81
N ALA A 11 -22.32 10.13 -57.94
CA ALA A 11 -22.19 9.54 -56.59
C ALA A 11 -21.47 10.51 -55.63
N ILE A 12 -22.22 10.97 -54.62
CA ILE A 12 -21.75 11.68 -53.44
C ILE A 12 -20.78 10.74 -52.69
N SER A 13 -19.52 11.15 -52.54
CA SER A 13 -18.56 10.51 -51.63
C SER A 13 -18.21 11.50 -50.52
N GLY A 14 -19.18 11.74 -49.65
CA GLY A 14 -18.97 12.43 -48.38
C GLY A 14 -18.35 11.47 -47.37
N LYS A 15 -17.05 11.18 -47.45
CA LYS A 15 -16.28 10.54 -46.36
C LYS A 15 -14.77 10.89 -46.41
N PRO A 16 -14.33 12.11 -46.03
CA PRO A 16 -12.96 12.28 -45.56
C PRO A 16 -12.88 12.37 -44.03
N ALA A 17 -13.97 12.74 -43.34
CA ALA A 17 -13.92 13.01 -41.89
C ALA A 17 -13.89 11.74 -41.01
N VAL A 18 -14.57 10.66 -41.41
CA VAL A 18 -14.61 9.42 -40.60
C VAL A 18 -13.30 8.64 -40.69
N PHE A 19 -12.62 8.70 -41.84
CA PHE A 19 -11.32 8.03 -42.02
C PHE A 19 -10.18 8.76 -41.30
N LEU A 20 -10.26 10.09 -41.18
CA LEU A 20 -9.33 10.89 -40.40
C LEU A 20 -9.51 10.68 -38.88
N LEU A 21 -10.76 10.52 -38.41
CA LEU A 21 -11.07 10.26 -37.00
C LEU A 21 -10.60 8.86 -36.54
N LEU A 22 -10.67 7.85 -37.42
CA LEU A 22 -10.17 6.49 -37.13
C LEU A 22 -8.63 6.40 -37.15
N MET A 23 -7.94 7.25 -37.90
CA MET A 23 -6.47 7.33 -37.91
C MET A 23 -5.91 8.09 -36.69
N ILE A 24 -6.65 9.04 -36.10
CA ILE A 24 -6.24 9.72 -34.86
C ILE A 24 -6.35 8.79 -33.64
N LEU A 25 -7.28 7.83 -33.66
CA LEU A 25 -7.39 6.78 -32.61
C LEU A 25 -6.30 5.70 -32.71
N ALA A 26 -5.63 5.56 -33.86
CA ALA A 26 -4.61 4.54 -34.11
C ALA A 26 -3.17 5.01 -33.80
N LEU A 27 -2.98 6.28 -33.43
CA LEU A 27 -1.67 6.91 -33.18
C LEU A 27 -1.42 7.29 -31.71
N TYR A 28 -2.24 6.80 -30.78
CA TYR A 28 -1.83 6.75 -29.38
C TYR A 28 -1.09 5.42 -29.17
N PRO A 29 0.26 5.42 -29.11
CA PRO A 29 0.94 4.30 -28.50
C PRO A 29 0.45 4.28 -27.05
N PHE A 30 -0.44 3.34 -26.72
CA PHE A 30 -0.74 3.04 -25.33
C PHE A 30 0.56 2.59 -24.69
N PRO A 31 1.16 3.37 -23.76
CA PRO A 31 2.23 2.83 -22.97
C PRO A 31 1.66 1.71 -22.11
N ALA A 32 2.46 0.67 -21.93
CA ALA A 32 2.24 -0.29 -20.87
C ALA A 32 2.01 0.47 -19.55
N CYS A 33 1.07 -0.05 -18.77
CA CYS A 33 0.27 0.65 -17.77
C CYS A 33 1.05 1.49 -16.74
N GLY A 34 0.70 2.78 -16.67
CA GLY A 34 1.08 3.76 -15.66
C GLY A 34 0.80 5.15 -16.22
N ALA A 35 -0.11 5.91 -15.60
CA ALA A 35 -0.31 7.31 -16.00
C ALA A 35 0.94 8.13 -15.67
N ASP A 36 1.27 9.11 -16.51
CA ASP A 36 2.36 10.03 -16.17
C ASP A 36 2.01 10.88 -14.93
N ASP A 37 3.04 11.38 -14.25
CA ASP A 37 2.88 12.19 -13.04
C ASP A 37 1.95 13.39 -13.25
N GLY A 38 1.97 14.00 -14.43
CA GLY A 38 1.14 15.16 -14.74
C GLY A 38 -0.34 14.82 -14.76
N ALA A 39 -0.71 13.69 -15.39
CA ALA A 39 -2.09 13.21 -15.40
C ALA A 39 -2.60 12.90 -13.97
N ILE A 40 -1.76 12.28 -13.15
CA ILE A 40 -2.09 11.96 -11.75
C ILE A 40 -2.28 13.24 -10.92
N LEU A 41 -1.37 14.21 -11.03
CA LEU A 41 -1.45 15.48 -10.30
C LEU A 41 -2.69 16.28 -10.71
N GLN A 42 -2.99 16.36 -12.00
CA GLN A 42 -4.20 17.04 -12.49
C GLN A 42 -5.49 16.36 -12.01
N ALA A 43 -5.53 15.02 -11.98
CA ALA A 43 -6.66 14.29 -11.41
C ALA A 43 -6.80 14.59 -9.90
N ALA A 44 -5.69 14.65 -9.16
CA ALA A 44 -5.69 14.96 -7.74
C ALA A 44 -6.19 16.39 -7.46
N GLU A 45 -5.79 17.38 -8.26
CA GLU A 45 -6.29 18.76 -8.18
C GLU A 45 -7.80 18.84 -8.47
N ARG A 46 -8.28 18.11 -9.49
CA ARG A 46 -9.72 18.01 -9.77
C ARG A 46 -10.47 17.36 -8.61
N ALA A 47 -9.91 16.31 -8.01
CA ALA A 47 -10.51 15.65 -6.85
C ALA A 47 -10.59 16.59 -5.64
N ALA A 48 -9.51 17.32 -5.33
CA ALA A 48 -9.49 18.27 -4.22
C ALA A 48 -10.42 19.48 -4.44
N SER A 49 -10.60 19.92 -5.69
CA SER A 49 -11.57 20.98 -6.04
C SER A 49 -13.03 20.49 -6.18
N GLY A 50 -13.29 19.18 -6.01
CA GLY A 50 -14.62 18.60 -6.14
C GLY A 50 -15.13 18.51 -7.58
N THR A 51 -14.22 18.51 -8.56
CA THR A 51 -14.53 18.47 -10.01
C THR A 51 -13.99 17.21 -10.71
N ALA A 52 -13.50 16.23 -9.94
CA ALA A 52 -13.05 14.95 -10.48
C ALA A 52 -14.17 14.20 -11.23
N THR A 53 -13.82 13.65 -12.38
CA THR A 53 -14.67 12.70 -13.10
C THR A 53 -14.55 11.29 -12.48
N PRO A 54 -15.48 10.35 -12.78
CA PRO A 54 -15.32 8.96 -12.36
C PRO A 54 -14.00 8.33 -12.82
N ALA A 55 -13.51 8.71 -14.01
CA ALA A 55 -12.23 8.25 -14.53
C ALA A 55 -11.05 8.82 -13.73
N ASP A 56 -11.13 10.06 -13.26
CA ASP A 56 -10.12 10.65 -12.36
C ASP A 56 -10.08 9.92 -11.02
N GLU A 57 -11.24 9.66 -10.42
CA GLU A 57 -11.31 8.91 -9.15
C GLU A 57 -10.73 7.49 -9.29
N ALA A 58 -11.07 6.80 -10.39
CA ALA A 58 -10.57 5.46 -10.66
C ALA A 58 -9.07 5.46 -10.98
N LEU A 59 -8.57 6.48 -11.67
CA LEU A 59 -7.14 6.67 -11.92
C LEU A 59 -6.38 6.84 -10.61
N LEU A 60 -6.83 7.75 -9.74
CA LEU A 60 -6.23 7.97 -8.43
C LEU A 60 -6.30 6.73 -7.55
N PHE A 61 -7.34 5.91 -7.71
CA PHE A 61 -7.48 4.64 -7.00
C PHE A 61 -6.42 3.60 -7.41
N ILE A 62 -6.19 3.41 -8.72
CA ILE A 62 -5.20 2.43 -9.21
C ILE A 62 -3.75 2.92 -9.09
N GLU A 63 -3.56 4.24 -9.11
CA GLU A 63 -2.26 4.89 -8.96
C GLU A 63 -1.98 5.30 -7.50
N ASN A 64 -2.65 4.67 -6.52
CA ASN A 64 -2.47 4.97 -5.10
C ASN A 64 -0.99 4.91 -4.66
N LYS A 65 -0.24 3.92 -5.16
CA LYS A 65 1.20 3.81 -4.93
C LYS A 65 1.96 5.03 -5.48
N ARG A 66 1.66 5.46 -6.70
CA ARG A 66 2.31 6.63 -7.30
C ARG A 66 1.93 7.92 -6.60
N MET A 67 0.67 8.06 -6.17
CA MET A 67 0.17 9.16 -5.34
C MET A 67 0.94 9.27 -4.02
N ASN A 68 1.17 8.14 -3.34
CA ASN A 68 2.02 8.08 -2.15
C ASN A 68 3.44 8.62 -2.44
N HIS A 69 4.05 8.21 -3.56
CA HIS A 69 5.39 8.67 -3.92
C HIS A 69 5.45 10.17 -4.23
N LEU A 70 4.49 10.70 -4.98
CA LEU A 70 4.41 12.12 -5.30
C LEU A 70 4.29 12.98 -4.03
N ALA A 71 3.54 12.50 -3.03
CA ALA A 71 3.45 13.17 -1.73
C ALA A 71 4.76 13.08 -0.92
N MET A 72 5.42 11.92 -0.90
CA MET A 72 6.73 11.75 -0.26
C MET A 72 7.80 12.68 -0.88
N GLU A 73 7.73 12.89 -2.20
CA GLU A 73 8.63 13.76 -2.96
C GLU A 73 8.28 15.26 -2.83
N GLY A 74 7.11 15.58 -2.27
CA GLY A 74 6.63 16.97 -2.15
C GLY A 74 6.10 17.57 -3.44
N LYS A 75 5.84 16.74 -4.46
CA LYS A 75 5.17 17.14 -5.71
C LYS A 75 3.66 17.23 -5.56
N LEU A 76 3.10 16.52 -4.59
CA LEU A 76 1.71 16.61 -4.18
C LEU A 76 1.66 17.20 -2.78
N ASP A 77 0.90 18.28 -2.59
CA ASP A 77 0.77 18.90 -1.28
C ASP A 77 0.00 17.99 -0.30
N GLY A 78 0.28 18.16 0.99
CA GLY A 78 -0.26 17.29 2.02
C GLY A 78 -1.78 17.41 2.20
N GLU A 79 -2.40 18.53 1.85
CA GLU A 79 -3.86 18.70 1.98
C GLU A 79 -4.59 17.96 0.87
N THR A 80 -4.20 18.21 -0.39
CA THR A 80 -4.71 17.48 -1.56
C THR A 80 -4.49 15.97 -1.39
N TYR A 81 -3.29 15.56 -0.96
CA TYR A 81 -3.01 14.15 -0.66
C TYR A 81 -4.01 13.55 0.34
N ARG A 82 -4.25 14.21 1.49
CA ARG A 82 -5.19 13.70 2.51
C ARG A 82 -6.62 13.61 2.00
N MET A 83 -7.07 14.57 1.19
CA MET A 83 -8.40 14.54 0.58
C MET A 83 -8.55 13.34 -0.36
N VAL A 84 -7.58 13.14 -1.25
CA VAL A 84 -7.60 12.01 -2.19
C VAL A 84 -7.49 10.67 -1.45
N GLN A 85 -6.62 10.56 -0.44
CA GLN A 85 -6.51 9.34 0.37
C GLN A 85 -7.81 9.02 1.13
N THR A 86 -8.55 10.04 1.57
CA THR A 86 -9.85 9.83 2.21
C THR A 86 -10.87 9.25 1.22
N ALA A 87 -10.88 9.75 -0.02
CA ALA A 87 -11.74 9.20 -1.08
C ALA A 87 -11.32 7.77 -1.46
N TYR A 88 -10.01 7.54 -1.58
CA TYR A 88 -9.42 6.22 -1.81
C TYR A 88 -9.81 5.21 -0.73
N ASP A 89 -9.53 5.49 0.55
CA ASP A 89 -9.85 4.59 1.66
C ASP A 89 -11.35 4.29 1.73
N LYS A 90 -12.20 5.31 1.55
CA LYS A 90 -13.66 5.13 1.51
C LYS A 90 -14.07 4.16 0.40
N ARG A 91 -13.60 4.37 -0.83
CA ARG A 91 -13.90 3.48 -1.97
C ARG A 91 -13.37 2.07 -1.72
N ASN A 92 -12.13 1.98 -1.25
CA ASN A 92 -11.46 0.71 -1.00
C ASN A 92 -12.20 -0.13 0.04
N ARG A 93 -12.62 0.49 1.15
CA ARG A 93 -13.39 -0.18 2.20
C ARG A 93 -14.77 -0.63 1.72
N VAL A 94 -15.43 0.11 0.83
CA VAL A 94 -16.71 -0.34 0.23
C VAL A 94 -16.48 -1.58 -0.62
N LEU A 95 -15.49 -1.57 -1.52
CA LEU A 95 -15.17 -2.71 -2.37
C LEU A 95 -14.79 -3.95 -1.54
N ALA A 96 -13.99 -3.76 -0.48
CA ALA A 96 -13.59 -4.84 0.40
C ALA A 96 -14.73 -5.36 1.29
N ALA A 97 -15.62 -4.48 1.77
CA ALA A 97 -16.80 -4.89 2.52
C ALA A 97 -17.76 -5.72 1.67
N ASP A 98 -18.00 -5.31 0.42
CA ASP A 98 -18.85 -6.07 -0.47
C ASP A 98 -18.22 -7.41 -0.87
N ALA A 99 -16.89 -7.44 -1.09
CA ALA A 99 -16.14 -8.67 -1.35
C ALA A 99 -16.20 -9.64 -0.17
N ALA A 100 -16.08 -9.12 1.06
CA ALA A 100 -16.25 -9.91 2.27
C ALA A 100 -17.68 -10.47 2.37
N ALA A 101 -18.69 -9.65 2.12
CA ALA A 101 -20.10 -10.06 2.17
C ALA A 101 -20.42 -11.18 1.15
N GLU A 102 -19.84 -11.09 -0.05
CA GLU A 102 -19.97 -12.14 -1.08
C GLU A 102 -19.36 -13.48 -0.65
N ALA A 103 -18.30 -13.44 0.17
CA ALA A 103 -17.72 -14.62 0.81
C ALA A 103 -18.45 -15.08 2.08
N GLY A 104 -19.57 -14.44 2.45
CA GLY A 104 -20.32 -14.71 3.69
C GLY A 104 -19.63 -14.17 4.95
N LEU A 105 -18.70 -13.23 4.78
CA LEU A 105 -17.91 -12.61 5.85
C LEU A 105 -18.34 -11.14 6.04
N SER A 106 -17.69 -10.47 6.98
CA SER A 106 -17.76 -9.02 7.11
C SER A 106 -16.36 -8.42 7.11
N ALA A 107 -16.25 -7.13 6.81
CA ALA A 107 -15.02 -6.37 6.98
C ALA A 107 -15.15 -5.44 8.19
N GLU A 108 -14.08 -5.30 8.98
CA GLU A 108 -14.06 -4.35 10.10
C GLU A 108 -14.27 -2.93 9.56
N LYS A 109 -15.17 -2.19 10.19
CA LYS A 109 -15.34 -0.76 9.92
C LYS A 109 -14.05 -0.07 10.37
N GLY A 110 -13.42 0.68 9.46
CA GLY A 110 -12.17 1.38 9.74
C GLY A 110 -12.26 2.15 11.06
N ARG A 111 -11.21 2.05 11.89
CA ARG A 111 -11.08 2.90 13.08
C ARG A 111 -10.80 4.33 12.62
N LYS A 112 -11.23 5.34 13.39
CA LYS A 112 -10.78 6.72 13.19
C LYS A 112 -9.25 6.71 13.29
N SER A 113 -8.58 6.86 12.15
CA SER A 113 -7.13 6.86 12.09
C SER A 113 -6.58 8.27 12.30
N GLU A 114 -5.30 8.31 12.64
CA GLU A 114 -4.45 9.48 12.41
C GLU A 114 -4.58 9.96 10.95
N PRO A 115 -4.21 11.21 10.65
CA PRO A 115 -4.16 11.70 9.29
C PRO A 115 -3.36 10.75 8.39
N PHE A 116 -3.84 10.51 7.16
CA PHE A 116 -3.13 9.67 6.19
C PHE A 116 -1.70 10.18 5.99
N ARG A 117 -0.73 9.25 6.12
CA ARG A 117 0.68 9.51 5.88
C ARG A 117 1.09 8.87 4.55
N PRO A 118 1.86 9.56 3.69
CA PRO A 118 2.39 9.00 2.46
C PRO A 118 3.06 7.64 2.67
N GLY A 119 2.81 6.67 1.79
CA GLY A 119 3.40 5.33 1.83
C GLY A 119 2.85 4.42 2.93
N THR A 120 1.63 4.70 3.42
CA THR A 120 0.90 3.79 4.32
C THR A 120 0.02 2.86 3.50
N ASP A 121 0.14 1.56 3.74
CA ASP A 121 -0.71 0.55 3.12
C ASP A 121 -2.11 0.56 3.77
N THR A 122 -3.14 0.10 3.04
CA THR A 122 -4.51 0.02 3.58
C THR A 122 -4.82 -1.36 4.10
N ASP A 123 -4.95 -1.48 5.43
CA ASP A 123 -5.36 -2.71 6.08
C ASP A 123 -6.89 -2.84 6.13
N VAL A 124 -7.42 -3.94 5.59
CA VAL A 124 -8.80 -4.36 5.74
C VAL A 124 -8.87 -5.70 6.47
N GLN A 125 -9.48 -5.66 7.64
CA GLN A 125 -9.61 -6.83 8.49
C GLN A 125 -10.91 -7.58 8.17
N LEU A 126 -10.80 -8.81 7.67
CA LEU A 126 -11.92 -9.74 7.54
C LEU A 126 -12.34 -10.26 8.92
N ARG A 127 -13.65 -10.38 9.10
CA ARG A 127 -14.33 -10.82 10.31
C ARG A 127 -15.33 -11.92 9.99
N GLY A 128 -15.36 -12.94 10.83
CA GLY A 128 -16.27 -14.07 10.72
C GLY A 128 -16.06 -15.06 11.86
N LYS A 129 -16.64 -16.26 11.75
CA LYS A 129 -16.44 -17.34 12.71
C LYS A 129 -15.80 -18.53 12.01
N ASP A 130 -14.80 -19.13 12.63
CA ASP A 130 -14.11 -20.33 12.15
C ASP A 130 -13.60 -20.18 10.70
N LEU A 131 -12.97 -19.04 10.41
CA LEU A 131 -12.41 -18.72 9.10
C LEU A 131 -11.33 -19.72 8.70
N SER A 132 -11.40 -20.22 7.47
CA SER A 132 -10.36 -21.00 6.82
C SER A 132 -9.52 -20.13 5.88
N ALA A 133 -8.34 -20.62 5.49
CA ALA A 133 -7.51 -19.96 4.49
C ALA A 133 -8.24 -19.81 3.13
N LEU A 134 -9.12 -20.76 2.80
CA LEU A 134 -9.93 -20.72 1.58
C LEU A 134 -10.97 -19.58 1.62
N ASP A 135 -11.52 -19.26 2.79
CA ASP A 135 -12.45 -18.12 2.93
C ASP A 135 -11.74 -16.80 2.65
N VAL A 136 -10.51 -16.67 3.15
CA VAL A 136 -9.64 -15.50 2.91
C VAL A 136 -9.28 -15.39 1.43
N GLU A 137 -8.91 -16.49 0.79
CA GLU A 137 -8.63 -16.54 -0.65
C GLU A 137 -9.86 -16.11 -1.47
N ARG A 138 -11.05 -16.62 -1.14
CA ARG A 138 -12.30 -16.23 -1.81
C ARG A 138 -12.59 -14.75 -1.68
N ALA A 139 -12.47 -14.18 -0.48
CA ALA A 139 -12.69 -12.76 -0.25
C ALA A 139 -11.69 -11.88 -1.03
N ARG A 140 -10.41 -12.28 -1.11
CA ARG A 140 -9.39 -11.57 -1.89
C ARG A 140 -9.64 -11.63 -3.39
N LYS A 141 -10.06 -12.80 -3.91
CA LYS A 141 -10.47 -12.95 -5.32
C LYS A 141 -11.69 -12.09 -5.63
N ALA A 142 -12.70 -12.09 -4.77
CA ALA A 142 -13.89 -11.25 -4.93
C ALA A 142 -13.53 -9.75 -4.93
N TYR A 143 -12.59 -9.32 -4.06
CA TYR A 143 -12.11 -7.95 -4.06
C TYR A 143 -11.44 -7.56 -5.39
N ASN A 144 -10.53 -8.40 -5.91
CA ASN A 144 -9.88 -8.14 -7.19
C ASN A 144 -10.90 -8.01 -8.33
N SER A 145 -11.90 -8.91 -8.39
CA SER A 145 -13.00 -8.83 -9.36
C SER A 145 -13.82 -7.55 -9.23
N ARG A 146 -14.06 -7.07 -7.99
CA ARG A 146 -14.82 -5.84 -7.73
C ARG A 146 -14.04 -4.58 -8.09
N VAL A 147 -12.73 -4.55 -7.82
CA VAL A 147 -11.87 -3.47 -8.31
C VAL A 147 -11.94 -3.45 -9.84
N GLU A 148 -11.73 -4.58 -10.49
CA GLU A 148 -11.81 -4.68 -11.95
C GLU A 148 -13.15 -4.19 -12.52
N ALA A 149 -14.28 -4.53 -11.89
CA ALA A 149 -15.59 -4.02 -12.26
C ALA A 149 -15.68 -2.50 -12.10
N TYR A 150 -15.26 -1.96 -10.94
CA TYR A 150 -15.24 -0.53 -10.67
C TYR A 150 -14.42 0.26 -11.71
N LEU A 151 -13.26 -0.26 -12.12
CA LEU A 151 -12.42 0.37 -13.12
C LEU A 151 -13.08 0.39 -14.50
N ARG A 152 -13.72 -0.71 -14.92
CA ARG A 152 -14.47 -0.77 -16.19
C ARG A 152 -15.66 0.17 -16.20
N GLU A 153 -16.44 0.18 -15.12
CA GLU A 153 -17.60 1.07 -14.96
C GLU A 153 -17.19 2.55 -14.98
N SER A 154 -15.97 2.84 -14.52
CA SER A 154 -15.39 4.19 -14.54
C SER A 154 -14.75 4.56 -15.89
N GLY A 155 -14.83 3.68 -16.90
CA GLY A 155 -14.34 3.92 -18.25
C GLY A 155 -12.85 3.66 -18.46
N LEU A 156 -12.17 3.01 -17.51
CA LEU A 156 -10.75 2.64 -17.66
C LEU A 156 -10.60 1.29 -18.34
N ALA A 157 -9.55 1.17 -19.16
CA ALA A 157 -9.11 -0.12 -19.66
C ALA A 157 -8.48 -0.91 -18.50
N VAL A 158 -8.84 -2.20 -18.39
CA VAL A 158 -8.40 -3.04 -17.28
C VAL A 158 -7.59 -4.21 -17.81
N GLU A 159 -6.37 -4.34 -17.29
CA GLU A 159 -5.51 -5.49 -17.53
C GLU A 159 -6.13 -6.75 -16.92
N ARG A 160 -5.96 -7.89 -17.61
CA ARG A 160 -6.42 -9.18 -17.10
C ARG A 160 -5.43 -9.74 -16.08
N ASP A 161 -5.96 -10.53 -15.15
CA ASP A 161 -5.18 -11.32 -14.19
C ASP A 161 -4.26 -10.48 -13.28
N VAL A 162 -4.63 -9.22 -13.02
CA VAL A 162 -3.91 -8.34 -12.10
C VAL A 162 -4.36 -8.59 -10.67
N ASN A 163 -3.38 -8.71 -9.77
CA ASN A 163 -3.62 -8.64 -8.34
C ASN A 163 -3.84 -7.18 -7.92
N TRP A 164 -5.08 -6.71 -8.04
CA TRP A 164 -5.46 -5.34 -7.71
C TRP A 164 -5.19 -4.99 -6.25
N ALA A 165 -5.36 -5.93 -5.31
CA ALA A 165 -5.01 -5.71 -3.90
C ALA A 165 -3.53 -5.33 -3.74
N ALA A 166 -2.61 -6.01 -4.43
CA ALA A 166 -1.20 -5.63 -4.42
C ALA A 166 -0.96 -4.29 -5.14
N ARG A 167 -1.63 -4.05 -6.28
CA ARG A 167 -1.45 -2.81 -7.05
C ARG A 167 -1.93 -1.56 -6.30
N THR A 168 -3.01 -1.67 -5.54
CA THR A 168 -3.58 -0.56 -4.76
C THR A 168 -2.96 -0.42 -3.37
N GLU A 169 -2.01 -1.29 -2.99
CA GLU A 169 -1.43 -1.33 -1.65
C GLU A 169 -2.49 -1.63 -0.57
N THR A 170 -3.38 -2.60 -0.84
CA THR A 170 -4.44 -3.04 0.06
C THR A 170 -4.18 -4.45 0.60
N ASP A 171 -4.02 -4.54 1.92
CA ASP A 171 -3.88 -5.79 2.65
C ASP A 171 -5.23 -6.24 3.23
N ILE A 172 -5.87 -7.21 2.58
CA ILE A 172 -7.06 -7.88 3.11
C ILE A 172 -6.62 -9.10 3.92
N MET A 173 -6.80 -9.04 5.24
CA MET A 173 -6.27 -10.02 6.19
C MET A 173 -7.36 -10.54 7.13
N PRO A 174 -7.34 -11.82 7.55
CA PRO A 174 -8.24 -12.34 8.58
C PRO A 174 -7.79 -11.96 9.99
N SER A 175 -8.77 -11.81 10.89
CA SER A 175 -8.48 -11.64 12.32
C SER A 175 -7.90 -12.95 12.87
N PRO A 176 -6.77 -12.93 13.60
CA PRO A 176 -6.24 -14.16 14.21
C PRO A 176 -7.27 -14.88 15.08
N ALA A 177 -8.10 -14.12 15.80
CA ALA A 177 -9.13 -14.64 16.70
C ALA A 177 -10.32 -15.30 15.98
N ASP A 178 -10.50 -15.01 14.69
CA ASP A 178 -11.63 -15.51 13.91
C ASP A 178 -11.23 -16.75 13.08
N MET A 179 -9.94 -17.08 13.03
CA MET A 179 -9.44 -18.25 12.31
C MET A 179 -9.78 -19.55 13.05
N LYS A 180 -10.22 -20.56 12.29
CA LYS A 180 -10.61 -21.88 12.80
C LYS A 180 -9.48 -22.59 13.55
N SER A 181 -8.23 -22.37 13.15
CA SER A 181 -7.05 -22.94 13.82
C SER A 181 -5.78 -22.17 13.49
N PRO A 182 -4.71 -22.33 14.29
CA PRO A 182 -3.38 -21.81 13.95
C PRO A 182 -2.87 -22.30 12.58
N GLY A 183 -3.23 -23.51 12.16
CA GLY A 183 -2.86 -24.06 10.85
C GLY A 183 -3.55 -23.32 9.70
N GLU A 184 -4.83 -22.96 9.85
CA GLU A 184 -5.52 -22.13 8.85
C GLU A 184 -4.92 -20.72 8.79
N PHE A 185 -4.58 -20.14 9.95
CA PHE A 185 -3.92 -18.84 10.03
C PHE A 185 -2.59 -18.83 9.26
N ALA A 186 -1.75 -19.84 9.49
CA ALA A 186 -0.47 -19.97 8.79
C ALA A 186 -0.63 -20.13 7.26
N ARG A 187 -1.65 -20.87 6.80
CA ARG A 187 -1.94 -21.00 5.37
C ARG A 187 -2.45 -19.70 4.75
N ALA A 188 -3.32 -18.97 5.47
CA ALA A 188 -3.77 -17.65 5.02
C ALA A 188 -2.61 -16.66 4.93
N ALA A 189 -1.72 -16.64 5.93
CA ALA A 189 -0.52 -15.82 5.93
C ALA A 189 0.42 -16.17 4.77
N ALA A 190 0.65 -17.46 4.49
CA ALA A 190 1.46 -17.90 3.36
C ALA A 190 0.87 -17.46 2.01
N TYR A 191 -0.45 -17.55 1.85
CA TYR A 191 -1.15 -17.08 0.66
C TYR A 191 -1.00 -15.55 0.49
N ILE A 192 -1.34 -14.78 1.52
CA ILE A 192 -1.29 -13.31 1.47
C ILE A 192 0.14 -12.81 1.23
N ASN A 193 1.11 -13.36 1.95
CA ASN A 193 2.51 -12.92 1.84
C ASN A 193 3.17 -13.38 0.54
N GLY A 194 2.74 -14.53 -0.02
CA GLY A 194 3.15 -14.96 -1.37
C GLY A 194 2.69 -14.01 -2.47
N ASP A 195 1.57 -13.33 -2.24
CA ASP A 195 0.97 -12.33 -3.13
C ASP A 195 1.48 -10.90 -2.86
N GLY A 196 2.54 -10.73 -2.05
CA GLY A 196 3.13 -9.43 -1.74
C GLY A 196 2.50 -8.70 -0.56
N GLY A 197 1.58 -9.33 0.19
CA GLY A 197 1.04 -8.78 1.43
C GLY A 197 1.98 -8.92 2.63
N ASN A 198 1.56 -8.37 3.78
CA ASN A 198 2.42 -8.24 4.97
C ASN A 198 1.80 -8.80 6.27
N MET A 199 0.99 -9.85 6.14
CA MET A 199 0.33 -10.53 7.26
C MET A 199 1.35 -11.16 8.21
N TYR A 200 1.07 -11.09 9.51
CA TYR A 200 1.82 -11.80 10.54
C TYR A 200 1.85 -13.31 10.24
N ALA A 201 3.04 -13.93 10.26
CA ALA A 201 3.15 -15.38 10.06
C ALA A 201 2.76 -16.17 11.32
N SER A 202 2.88 -15.56 12.50
CA SER A 202 2.56 -16.16 13.79
C SER A 202 1.29 -15.55 14.40
N PRO A 203 0.30 -16.37 14.83
CA PRO A 203 -0.87 -15.86 15.53
C PRO A 203 -0.50 -15.23 16.87
N LEU A 204 0.55 -15.71 17.55
CA LEU A 204 1.08 -15.11 18.79
C LEU A 204 1.65 -13.71 18.54
N ALA A 205 2.36 -13.51 17.43
CA ALA A 205 2.88 -12.19 17.06
C ALA A 205 1.73 -11.22 16.71
N ALA A 206 0.71 -11.70 16.01
CA ALA A 206 -0.47 -10.90 15.70
C ALA A 206 -1.26 -10.53 16.97
N GLU A 207 -1.38 -11.46 17.93
CA GLU A 207 -2.00 -11.18 19.23
C GLU A 207 -1.18 -10.18 20.05
N ALA A 208 0.15 -10.32 20.06
CA ALA A 208 1.06 -9.37 20.69
C ALA A 208 0.86 -7.95 20.14
N GLN A 209 0.81 -7.79 18.82
CA GLN A 209 0.50 -6.50 18.18
C GLN A 209 -0.83 -5.94 18.70
N GLY A 210 -1.89 -6.76 18.71
CA GLY A 210 -3.20 -6.34 19.17
C GLY A 210 -3.21 -5.89 20.63
N LYS A 211 -2.47 -6.57 21.51
CA LYS A 211 -2.29 -6.21 22.92
C LYS A 211 -1.51 -4.90 23.08
N LEU A 212 -0.38 -4.76 22.38
CA LEU A 212 0.41 -3.53 22.35
C LEU A 212 -0.39 -2.31 21.88
N ASP A 213 -1.33 -2.50 20.95
CA ASP A 213 -2.17 -1.40 20.44
C ASP A 213 -3.28 -0.99 21.42
N ARG A 214 -3.70 -1.90 22.31
CA ARG A 214 -4.67 -1.62 23.38
C ARG A 214 -4.04 -1.22 24.71
N GLY A 215 -2.72 -1.38 24.85
CA GLY A 215 -2.01 -1.24 26.11
C GLY A 215 -2.19 -2.43 27.06
N ASP A 216 -2.60 -3.59 26.53
CA ASP A 216 -2.74 -4.81 27.30
C ASP A 216 -1.37 -5.47 27.55
N PRO A 217 -1.18 -6.21 28.67
CA PRO A 217 0.05 -6.95 28.92
C PRO A 217 0.32 -8.02 27.85
N VAL A 218 1.58 -8.12 27.42
CA VAL A 218 2.06 -9.14 26.48
C VAL A 218 2.80 -10.24 27.26
N SER A 219 2.50 -11.51 26.99
CA SER A 219 3.23 -12.62 27.61
C SER A 219 4.62 -12.82 26.99
N ILE A 220 5.51 -13.54 27.68
CA ILE A 220 6.87 -13.82 27.18
C ILE A 220 6.84 -14.56 25.83
N ALA A 221 5.95 -15.55 25.68
CA ALA A 221 5.84 -16.33 24.44
C ALA A 221 5.39 -15.46 23.26
N GLU A 222 4.43 -14.58 23.49
CA GLU A 222 3.95 -13.59 22.51
C GLU A 222 5.04 -12.58 22.15
N GLY A 223 5.74 -12.05 23.15
CA GLY A 223 6.85 -11.13 22.96
C GLY A 223 7.96 -11.73 22.10
N ARG A 224 8.37 -12.98 22.39
CA ARG A 224 9.39 -13.68 21.61
C ARG A 224 8.96 -13.92 20.16
N ALA A 225 7.73 -14.39 19.94
CA ALA A 225 7.19 -14.57 18.60
C ALA A 225 7.13 -13.24 17.81
N TYR A 226 6.73 -12.17 18.48
CA TYR A 226 6.65 -10.83 17.89
C TYR A 226 8.03 -10.27 17.52
N VAL A 227 9.04 -10.42 18.39
CA VAL A 227 10.41 -9.97 18.10
C VAL A 227 11.01 -10.73 16.92
N GLU A 228 10.84 -12.05 16.84
CA GLU A 228 11.32 -12.83 15.69
C GLU A 228 10.65 -12.40 14.37
N GLU A 229 9.35 -12.09 14.40
CA GLU A 229 8.66 -11.52 13.24
C GLU A 229 9.26 -10.17 12.85
N MET A 230 9.48 -9.26 13.81
CA MET A 230 10.05 -7.94 13.52
C MET A 230 11.47 -8.06 12.94
N LYS A 231 12.30 -8.96 13.47
CA LYS A 231 13.64 -9.26 12.92
C LYS A 231 13.55 -9.73 11.48
N SER A 232 12.67 -10.69 11.19
CA SER A 232 12.46 -11.21 9.83
C SER A 232 12.06 -10.10 8.85
N ARG A 233 11.14 -9.22 9.26
CA ARG A 233 10.69 -8.08 8.45
C ARG A 233 11.79 -7.05 8.23
N ILE A 234 12.59 -6.72 9.25
CA ILE A 234 13.74 -5.83 9.12
C ILE A 234 14.75 -6.39 8.09
N GLU A 235 15.07 -7.68 8.16
CA GLU A 235 15.96 -8.33 7.21
C GLU A 235 15.38 -8.39 5.80
N ALA A 236 14.07 -8.60 5.64
CA ALA A 236 13.40 -8.51 4.36
C ALA A 236 13.54 -7.11 3.75
N MET A 237 13.29 -6.06 4.54
CA MET A 237 13.46 -4.66 4.10
C MET A 237 14.91 -4.35 3.74
N LYS A 238 15.91 -4.91 4.45
CA LYS A 238 17.33 -4.75 4.05
C LYS A 238 17.61 -5.33 2.68
N ARG A 239 17.11 -6.54 2.39
CA ARG A 239 17.26 -7.20 1.08
C ARG A 239 16.54 -6.44 -0.02
N GLU A 240 15.32 -5.98 0.24
CA GLU A 240 14.54 -5.19 -0.71
C GLU A 240 15.24 -3.87 -1.04
N LYS A 241 15.70 -3.13 -0.02
CA LYS A 241 16.47 -1.90 -0.22
C LYS A 241 17.72 -2.12 -1.08
N ALA A 242 18.48 -3.18 -0.81
CA ALA A 242 19.66 -3.51 -1.61
C ALA A 242 19.29 -3.76 -3.09
N SER A 243 18.18 -4.45 -3.34
CA SER A 243 17.64 -4.68 -4.68
C SER A 243 17.21 -3.36 -5.36
N LEU A 244 16.50 -2.50 -4.64
CA LEU A 244 16.07 -1.18 -5.12
C LEU A 244 17.25 -0.27 -5.43
N MET A 245 18.27 -0.22 -4.56
CA MET A 245 19.50 0.56 -4.76
C MET A 245 20.27 0.11 -6.01
N LYS A 246 20.31 -1.20 -6.28
CA LYS A 246 20.90 -1.73 -7.51
C LYS A 246 20.15 -1.25 -8.75
N LYS A 247 18.81 -1.29 -8.72
CA LYS A 247 17.97 -0.77 -9.82
C LYS A 247 18.14 0.74 -9.98
N TYR A 248 18.18 1.48 -8.88
CA TYR A 248 18.36 2.93 -8.86
C TYR A 248 19.68 3.34 -9.53
N THR A 249 20.77 2.67 -9.17
CA THR A 249 22.10 2.94 -9.72
C THR A 249 22.21 2.57 -11.20
N ALA A 250 21.47 1.55 -11.64
CA ALA A 250 21.44 1.10 -13.03
C ALA A 250 20.51 1.92 -13.94
N SER A 251 19.58 2.70 -13.38
CA SER A 251 18.63 3.47 -14.16
C SER A 251 19.22 4.80 -14.65
N ALA A 252 19.07 5.07 -15.95
CA ALA A 252 19.41 6.34 -16.56
C ALA A 252 18.22 7.31 -16.62
N GLU A 253 17.00 6.81 -16.43
CA GLU A 253 15.77 7.59 -16.60
C GLU A 253 15.43 8.38 -15.33
N PRO A 254 15.26 9.72 -15.41
CA PRO A 254 14.96 10.54 -14.24
C PRO A 254 13.66 10.13 -13.53
N ALA A 255 12.63 9.75 -14.29
CA ALA A 255 11.34 9.34 -13.73
C ALA A 255 11.47 8.04 -12.91
N ASP A 256 12.18 7.05 -13.44
CA ASP A 256 12.48 5.79 -12.76
C ASP A 256 13.31 6.01 -11.50
N ARG A 257 14.33 6.88 -11.56
CA ARG A 257 15.14 7.22 -10.39
C ARG A 257 14.33 7.90 -9.31
N SER A 258 13.39 8.78 -9.67
CA SER A 258 12.45 9.40 -8.73
C SER A 258 11.62 8.33 -8.03
N PHE A 259 10.96 7.46 -8.80
CA PHE A 259 10.16 6.36 -8.28
C PHE A 259 10.96 5.44 -7.35
N LEU A 260 12.14 4.99 -7.79
CA LEU A 260 13.00 4.11 -7.00
C LEU A 260 13.49 4.79 -5.72
N SER A 261 13.77 6.10 -5.75
CA SER A 261 14.13 6.86 -4.56
C SER A 261 12.98 6.89 -3.55
N ALA A 262 11.73 7.04 -3.99
CA ALA A 262 10.57 7.00 -3.10
C ALA A 262 10.39 5.61 -2.47
N GLU A 263 10.57 4.53 -3.25
CA GLU A 263 10.53 3.15 -2.75
C GLU A 263 11.61 2.88 -1.70
N ILE A 264 12.85 3.33 -1.94
CA ILE A 264 13.96 3.20 -0.96
C ILE A 264 13.59 3.88 0.36
N ARG A 265 13.07 5.11 0.30
CA ARG A 265 12.62 5.84 1.49
C ARG A 265 11.46 5.14 2.19
N LYS A 266 10.51 4.55 1.44
CA LYS A 266 9.42 3.73 2.00
C LYS A 266 9.98 2.53 2.76
N THR A 267 10.97 1.84 2.19
CA THR A 267 11.65 0.71 2.85
C THR A 267 12.38 1.13 4.12
N GLU A 268 13.10 2.25 4.12
CA GLU A 268 13.78 2.80 5.31
C GLU A 268 12.78 3.16 6.42
N SER A 269 11.66 3.79 6.05
CA SER A 269 10.57 4.07 6.98
C SER A 269 9.95 2.80 7.57
N HIS A 270 9.81 1.73 6.77
CA HIS A 270 9.34 0.44 7.25
C HIS A 270 10.34 -0.22 8.21
N GLN A 271 11.65 -0.11 7.96
CA GLN A 271 12.67 -0.53 8.93
C GLN A 271 12.50 0.22 10.26
N ALA A 272 12.34 1.54 10.20
CA ALA A 272 12.12 2.38 11.37
C ALA A 272 10.88 1.93 12.18
N LYS A 273 9.77 1.64 11.47
CA LYS A 273 8.53 1.10 12.05
C LYS A 273 8.76 -0.19 12.81
N TYR A 274 9.50 -1.15 12.24
CA TYR A 274 9.73 -2.43 12.90
C TYR A 274 10.70 -2.34 14.08
N ILE A 275 11.72 -1.49 14.00
CA ILE A 275 12.61 -1.20 15.14
C ILE A 275 11.81 -0.55 16.29
N ASP A 276 10.98 0.45 15.99
CA ASP A 276 10.14 1.10 16.99
C ASP A 276 9.14 0.13 17.64
N ARG A 277 8.61 -0.83 16.87
CA ARG A 277 7.76 -1.90 17.41
C ARG A 277 8.46 -2.77 18.44
N ILE A 278 9.75 -3.10 18.25
CA ILE A 278 10.56 -3.82 19.25
C ILE A 278 10.73 -2.95 20.51
N ASN A 279 11.04 -1.65 20.34
CA ASN A 279 11.16 -0.72 21.46
C ASN A 279 9.84 -0.55 22.23
N LYS A 280 8.69 -0.54 21.53
CA LYS A 280 7.36 -0.47 22.17
C LYS A 280 7.08 -1.72 23.00
N LEU A 281 7.45 -2.91 22.51
CA LEU A 281 7.33 -4.15 23.28
C LEU A 281 8.22 -4.09 24.54
N GLU A 282 9.46 -3.65 24.41
CA GLU A 282 10.37 -3.50 25.55
C GLU A 282 9.77 -2.62 26.65
N ARG A 283 9.25 -1.43 26.30
CA ARG A 283 8.56 -0.55 27.25
C ARG A 283 7.37 -1.22 27.92
N SER A 284 6.54 -1.94 27.15
CA SER A 284 5.36 -2.62 27.69
C SER A 284 5.70 -3.71 28.72
N LEU A 285 6.91 -4.28 28.66
CA LEU A 285 7.40 -5.27 29.61
C LEU A 285 8.13 -4.63 30.80
N GLY A 286 8.84 -3.52 30.58
CA GLY A 286 9.62 -2.83 31.60
C GLY A 286 8.81 -1.96 32.56
N GLU A 287 7.76 -1.28 32.07
CA GLU A 287 6.92 -0.38 32.91
C GLU A 287 6.26 -1.10 34.10
N PRO A 288 5.61 -2.27 33.93
CA PRO A 288 5.05 -3.01 35.06
C PRO A 288 6.10 -3.51 36.06
N ALA A 289 7.35 -3.71 35.61
CA ALA A 289 8.47 -4.16 36.44
C ALA A 289 9.19 -3.00 37.16
N GLY A 290 8.73 -1.75 36.99
CA GLY A 290 9.37 -0.57 37.57
C GLY A 290 10.75 -0.26 36.97
N LEU A 291 11.05 -0.80 35.79
CA LEU A 291 12.30 -0.51 35.10
C LEU A 291 12.22 0.91 34.50
N PRO A 292 13.23 1.78 34.71
CA PRO A 292 13.23 3.09 34.08
C PRO A 292 13.24 2.92 32.55
N PRO A 293 12.58 3.83 31.79
CA PRO A 293 12.72 3.85 30.34
C PRO A 293 14.20 3.91 30.00
N ARG A 294 14.71 2.90 29.30
CA ARG A 294 16.14 2.83 29.00
C ARG A 294 16.50 3.98 28.05
N GLU A 295 17.48 4.79 28.44
CA GLU A 295 17.96 5.90 27.61
C GLU A 295 18.51 5.38 26.28
N GLY A 296 17.94 5.91 25.21
CA GLY A 296 18.17 5.50 23.83
C GLY A 296 17.20 6.24 22.93
N SER A 297 17.23 7.58 22.99
CA SER A 297 16.33 8.52 22.30
C SER A 297 16.52 8.52 20.78
N VAL A 298 16.46 7.35 20.15
CA VAL A 298 16.26 7.18 18.71
C VAL A 298 14.79 7.31 18.35
N SER A 299 13.87 7.38 19.33
CA SER A 299 12.44 7.66 19.08
C SER A 299 12.22 8.88 18.18
N PRO A 300 12.84 10.06 18.39
CA PRO A 300 12.65 11.20 17.47
C PRO A 300 13.13 10.93 16.04
N LEU A 301 14.22 10.18 15.86
CA LEU A 301 14.73 9.81 14.53
C LEU A 301 13.82 8.79 13.84
N LEU A 302 13.36 7.77 14.59
CA LEU A 302 12.41 6.76 14.12
C LEU A 302 11.04 7.40 13.82
N GLU A 303 10.55 8.31 14.66
CA GLU A 303 9.33 9.09 14.42
C GLU A 303 9.46 9.93 13.15
N ALA A 304 10.58 10.65 12.99
CA ALA A 304 10.83 11.42 11.78
C ALA A 304 10.83 10.53 10.52
N ALA A 305 11.50 9.37 10.58
CA ALA A 305 11.52 8.41 9.48
C ALA A 305 10.13 7.81 9.18
N LYS A 306 9.30 7.58 10.20
CA LYS A 306 7.92 7.07 10.05
C LYS A 306 6.95 8.09 9.46
N ALA A 307 7.24 9.39 9.56
CA ALA A 307 6.36 10.44 9.04
C ALA A 307 6.32 10.46 7.49
N ARG A 308 7.44 10.13 6.82
CA ARG A 308 7.57 10.03 5.35
C ARG A 308 7.17 11.29 4.58
N ASP A 309 7.11 12.42 5.27
CA ASP A 309 6.77 13.70 4.64
C ASP A 309 7.97 14.24 3.84
N PRO A 310 7.75 15.25 2.96
CA PRO A 310 8.84 15.86 2.18
C PRO A 310 9.71 16.81 3.01
N GLY A 311 9.58 16.83 4.34
CA GLY A 311 10.35 17.65 5.24
C GLY A 311 11.79 17.16 5.42
N ALA A 312 12.68 18.10 5.76
CA ALA A 312 14.08 17.78 6.02
C ALA A 312 14.28 16.90 7.27
N ALA A 313 13.32 16.88 8.20
CA ALA A 313 13.36 15.98 9.35
C ALA A 313 13.14 14.53 8.93
N SER A 314 12.10 14.24 8.14
CA SER A 314 11.83 12.89 7.64
C SER A 314 12.98 12.33 6.82
N ARG A 315 13.50 13.10 5.87
CA ARG A 315 14.68 12.67 5.09
C ARG A 315 15.91 12.36 5.95
N ARG A 316 16.16 13.15 6.99
CA ARG A 316 17.27 12.89 7.93
C ARG A 316 17.02 11.64 8.76
N GLY A 317 15.77 11.41 9.20
CA GLY A 317 15.38 10.21 9.91
C GLY A 317 15.57 8.95 9.04
N GLU A 318 15.05 8.96 7.82
CA GLU A 318 15.18 7.88 6.84
C GLU A 318 16.66 7.56 6.57
N ALA A 319 17.49 8.56 6.27
CA ALA A 319 18.94 8.39 6.06
C ALA A 319 19.68 7.89 7.32
N ALA A 320 19.27 8.32 8.51
CA ALA A 320 19.84 7.82 9.76
C ALA A 320 19.48 6.34 9.97
N VAL A 321 18.27 5.92 9.62
CA VAL A 321 17.85 4.52 9.67
C VAL A 321 18.60 3.69 8.64
N ASP A 322 18.82 4.20 7.44
CA ASP A 322 19.67 3.55 6.44
C ASP A 322 21.07 3.24 7.01
N ALA A 323 21.72 4.25 7.57
CA ALA A 323 23.07 4.14 8.11
C ALA A 323 23.16 3.27 9.39
N LEU A 324 22.13 3.29 10.25
CA LEU A 324 22.22 2.75 11.61
C LEU A 324 21.28 1.55 11.87
N SER A 325 20.48 1.11 10.90
CA SER A 325 19.47 0.05 11.11
C SER A 325 19.99 -1.21 11.79
N GLY A 326 21.22 -1.65 11.49
CA GLY A 326 21.88 -2.77 12.18
C GLY A 326 22.08 -2.50 13.67
N HIS A 327 22.75 -1.40 13.99
CA HIS A 327 22.99 -0.97 15.37
C HIS A 327 21.69 -0.72 16.15
N LEU A 328 20.72 -0.04 15.54
CA LEU A 328 19.42 0.25 16.15
C LEU A 328 18.64 -1.03 16.46
N THR A 329 18.67 -2.01 15.56
CA THR A 329 18.06 -3.32 15.79
C THR A 329 18.75 -4.05 16.94
N GLU A 330 20.09 -4.12 16.94
CA GLU A 330 20.84 -4.76 18.01
C GLU A 330 20.59 -4.13 19.38
N GLN A 331 20.53 -2.79 19.44
CA GLN A 331 20.23 -2.07 20.66
C GLN A 331 18.81 -2.38 21.16
N ALA A 332 17.81 -2.35 20.27
CA ALA A 332 16.43 -2.69 20.60
C ALA A 332 16.31 -4.13 21.15
N LEU A 333 17.02 -5.09 20.54
CA LEU A 333 17.05 -6.48 20.99
C LEU A 333 17.74 -6.65 22.34
N LYS A 334 18.86 -5.96 22.59
CA LYS A 334 19.54 -5.97 23.89
C LYS A 334 18.63 -5.43 24.99
N ASN A 335 17.97 -4.31 24.75
CA ASN A 335 17.03 -3.74 25.71
C ASN A 335 15.87 -4.72 25.99
N TYR A 336 15.32 -5.34 24.94
CA TYR A 336 14.28 -6.36 25.11
C TYR A 336 14.76 -7.54 25.97
N ALA A 337 15.92 -8.13 25.67
CA ALA A 337 16.49 -9.24 26.44
C ALA A 337 16.69 -8.86 27.92
N SER A 338 17.26 -7.68 28.18
CA SER A 338 17.43 -7.18 29.54
C SER A 338 16.10 -6.88 30.24
N ALA A 339 15.00 -6.59 29.53
CA ALA A 339 13.66 -6.46 30.13
C ALA A 339 13.08 -7.82 30.56
N LEU A 340 13.52 -8.91 29.93
CA LEU A 340 13.17 -10.28 30.35
C LEU A 340 14.03 -10.79 31.51
N GLY A 341 15.08 -10.07 31.90
CA GLY A 341 16.08 -10.53 32.87
C GLY A 341 17.08 -11.53 32.28
N GLU A 342 17.26 -11.51 30.96
CA GLU A 342 18.24 -12.30 30.20
C GLU A 342 19.53 -11.51 29.93
#